data_AF-A0A0F9EQ94-F1
#
_entry.id   AF-A0A0F9EQ94-F1
#
_cell.length_a   1.000
_cell.length_b   1.000
_cell.length_c   1.000
_cell.angle_alpha   90.00
_cell.angle_beta   90.00
_cell.angle_gamma   90.00
#
_symmetry.space_group_name_H-M   'P 1'
#
loop_
_entity.id
_entity.type
_entity.pdbx_description
1 polymer ?
#
loop_
_entity_poly.entity_id
_entity_poly.type
_entity_poly.pdbx_seq_one_letter_code
_entity_poly.pdbx_strand_id
1 'polypeptide(L)' 'MKQIYIEWRDAVGKSRHTGPDGDQPSSCVLQGTVWLVDEDETDIIVAAYISNDGGYMDMVAIPKASIEKRVDVKS' A
#
# COMPACT_ATOMS: atom_id res chain seq x y z
N MET A 1 11.84 -11.81 9.97
CA MET A 1 11.06 -11.08 8.95
C MET A 1 9.59 -11.39 9.19
N LYS A 2 8.70 -10.40 9.12
CA LYS A 2 7.27 -10.51 9.54
C LYS A 2 6.37 -10.31 8.32
N GLN A 3 5.33 -11.15 8.16
CA GLN A 3 4.29 -10.92 7.16
C GLN A 3 3.20 -10.01 7.70
N ILE A 4 2.81 -9.04 6.89
CA ILE A 4 1.68 -8.16 7.15
C ILE A 4 0.76 -8.17 5.93
N TYR A 5 -0.53 -8.15 6.19
CA TYR A 5 -1.51 -7.78 5.19
C TYR A 5 -1.68 -6.26 5.24
N ILE A 6 -1.62 -5.62 4.08
CA ILE A 6 -1.74 -4.17 3.98
C ILE A 6 -2.63 -3.77 2.82
N GLU A 7 -3.48 -2.76 3.06
CA GLU A 7 -4.26 -2.03 2.06
C GLU A 7 -3.80 -0.57 2.10
N TRP A 8 -3.41 -0.01 0.95
CA TRP A 8 -2.97 1.38 0.85
C TRP A 8 -3.38 2.00 -0.48
N ARG A 9 -3.49 3.32 -0.49
CA ARG A 9 -3.73 4.07 -1.72
C ARG A 9 -2.41 4.33 -2.41
N ASP A 10 -2.33 3.94 -3.68
CA ASP A 10 -1.16 4.24 -4.48
C ASP A 10 -0.98 5.77 -4.60
N ALA A 11 0.16 6.26 -4.13
CA ALA A 11 0.46 7.68 -4.02
C ALA A 11 1.18 8.23 -5.27
N VAL A 12 1.11 7.55 -6.43
CA VAL A 12 1.71 8.05 -7.67
C VAL A 12 0.95 9.29 -8.16
N GLY A 13 1.46 10.46 -7.78
CA GLY A 13 1.01 11.76 -8.24
C GLY A 13 -0.05 12.38 -7.33
N LYS A 14 -0.05 13.73 -7.29
CA LYS A 14 -1.03 14.56 -6.56
C LYS A 14 -2.41 13.93 -6.65
N SER A 15 -2.99 13.55 -5.50
CA SER A 15 -4.37 13.11 -5.36
C SER A 15 -5.27 14.05 -6.18
N ARG A 16 -5.64 13.65 -7.40
CA ARG A 16 -6.54 14.45 -8.23
C ARG A 16 -7.95 14.19 -7.70
N HIS A 17 -8.33 14.95 -6.67
CA HIS A 17 -9.73 15.22 -6.38
C HIS A 17 -10.25 16.14 -7.49
N THR A 18 -10.83 15.60 -8.56
CA THR A 18 -11.49 16.44 -9.55
C THR A 18 -12.70 15.73 -10.15
N GLY A 19 -13.85 15.96 -9.53
CA GLY A 19 -15.17 15.97 -10.15
C GLY A 19 -16.03 17.00 -9.40
N PRO A 20 -16.77 17.90 -10.09
CA PRO A 20 -17.63 18.89 -9.44
C PRO A 20 -18.73 18.27 -8.55
N ASP A 21 -18.95 16.95 -8.67
CA ASP A 21 -20.00 16.19 -7.99
C ASP A 21 -19.51 15.34 -6.79
N GLY A 22 -18.23 15.45 -6.40
CA GLY A 22 -17.71 14.77 -5.20
C GLY A 22 -17.36 13.29 -5.37
N ASP A 23 -17.02 12.86 -6.59
CA ASP A 23 -16.56 11.48 -6.83
C ASP A 23 -15.31 11.11 -6.02
N GLN A 24 -15.30 9.89 -5.51
CA GLN A 24 -14.17 9.33 -4.76
C GLN A 24 -12.89 9.34 -5.62
N PRO A 25 -11.72 9.59 -5.03
CA PRO A 25 -10.45 9.53 -5.75
C PRO A 25 -10.29 8.16 -6.41
N SER A 26 -10.03 8.16 -7.71
CA SER A 26 -9.75 6.98 -8.53
C SER A 26 -8.36 6.38 -8.28
N SER A 27 -7.78 6.59 -7.09
CA SER A 27 -6.51 5.94 -6.75
C SER A 27 -6.75 4.45 -6.56
N CYS A 28 -5.91 3.64 -7.21
CA CYS A 28 -5.97 2.19 -7.04
C CYS A 28 -5.70 1.87 -5.57
N VAL A 29 -6.61 1.12 -4.93
CA VAL A 29 -6.34 0.51 -3.63
C VAL A 29 -5.49 -0.72 -3.90
N LEU A 30 -4.22 -0.63 -3.54
CA LEU A 30 -3.31 -1.77 -3.58
C LEU A 30 -3.49 -2.56 -2.28
N GLN A 31 -3.59 -3.87 -2.40
CA GLN A 31 -3.74 -4.76 -1.26
C GLN A 31 -2.95 -6.05 -1.44
N GLY A 32 -2.35 -6.54 -0.37
CA GLY A 32 -1.63 -7.81 -0.40
C GLY A 32 -0.96 -8.19 0.91
N THR A 33 -0.53 -9.45 0.99
CA THR A 33 0.36 -9.93 2.05
C THR A 33 1.79 -9.71 1.62
N VAL A 34 2.52 -8.90 2.37
CA VAL A 34 3.90 -8.49 2.07
C VAL A 34 4.80 -8.77 3.26
N TRP A 35 6.11 -8.87 3.01
CA TRP A 35 7.10 -8.96 4.07
C TRP A 35 7.50 -7.56 4.51
N LEU A 36 7.34 -7.25 5.79
CA LEU A 36 7.86 -6.03 6.37
C LEU A 36 9.39 -6.10 6.40
N VAL A 37 10.03 -5.17 5.70
CA VAL A 37 11.48 -5.03 5.60
C VAL A 37 11.97 -4.05 6.65
N ASP A 38 11.38 -2.86 6.69
CA ASP A 38 11.73 -1.79 7.61
C ASP A 38 10.51 -0.88 7.88
N GLU A 39 10.60 -0.07 8.93
CA GLU A 39 9.57 0.90 9.29
C GLU A 39 10.20 2.07 10.05
N ASP A 40 10.06 3.27 9.50
CA ASP A 40 10.48 4.51 10.15
C ASP A 40 9.26 5.32 10.64
N GLU A 41 9.43 6.60 10.94
CA GLU A 41 8.32 7.45 11.42
C GLU A 41 7.28 7.76 10.35
N THR A 42 7.68 7.84 9.07
CA THR A 42 6.85 8.33 7.96
C THR A 42 6.38 7.23 7.03
N ASP A 43 7.17 6.17 6.88
CA ASP A 43 7.03 5.17 5.85
C ASP A 43 7.16 3.75 6.43
N ILE A 44 6.61 2.79 5.68
CA ILE A 44 6.90 1.37 5.84
C ILE A 44 7.55 0.87 4.56
N ILE A 45 8.59 0.06 4.69
CA ILE A 45 9.28 -0.56 3.56
C ILE A 45 8.84 -2.02 3.54
N VAL A 46 8.22 -2.40 2.43
CA VAL A 46 7.71 -3.76 2.22
C VAL A 46 8.34 -4.38 0.99
N ALA A 47 8.60 -5.68 1.04
CA ALA A 47 8.98 -6.48 -0.11
C ALA A 47 7.80 -7.38 -0.47
N ALA A 48 7.33 -7.28 -1.71
CA ALA A 48 6.26 -8.14 -2.20
C ALA A 48 6.84 -9.41 -2.84
N TYR A 49 6.17 -10.53 -2.60
CA TYR A 49 6.28 -11.73 -3.43
C TYR A 49 4.87 -11.98 -3.97
N ILE A 50 4.61 -11.45 -5.17
CA ILE A 50 3.41 -11.65 -6.01
C ILE A 50 2.17 -10.84 -5.56
N SER A 51 1.80 -9.82 -6.34
CA SER A 51 0.47 -9.21 -6.29
C SER A 51 -0.57 -10.11 -6.99
N ASN A 52 -1.84 -10.01 -6.58
CA ASN A 52 -2.94 -10.86 -7.09
C ASN A 52 -3.21 -10.73 -8.61
N ASP A 53 -2.63 -9.73 -9.28
CA ASP A 53 -2.69 -9.53 -10.73
C ASP A 53 -1.52 -10.18 -11.49
N GLY A 54 -0.63 -10.89 -10.80
CA GLY A 54 0.55 -11.53 -11.39
C GLY A 54 1.75 -10.58 -11.57
N GLY A 55 1.65 -9.34 -11.08
CA GLY A 55 2.77 -8.41 -11.02
C GLY A 55 3.81 -8.82 -9.98
N TYR A 56 5.09 -8.73 -10.35
CA TYR A 56 6.18 -8.71 -9.38
C TYR A 56 6.43 -7.24 -9.02
N MET A 57 6.08 -6.86 -7.80
CA MET A 57 6.56 -5.61 -7.23
C MET A 57 7.80 -5.93 -6.40
N ASP A 58 8.88 -5.18 -6.61
CA ASP A 58 10.15 -5.35 -5.88
C ASP A 58 9.99 -4.91 -4.41
N MET A 59 10.64 -3.81 -4.03
CA MET A 59 10.58 -3.21 -2.71
C MET A 59 9.88 -1.86 -2.84
N VAL A 60 8.88 -1.64 -1.99
CA VAL A 60 8.02 -0.44 -2.03
C VAL A 60 8.06 0.25 -0.68
N ALA A 61 8.30 1.56 -0.69
CA ALA A 61 8.10 2.42 0.47
C ALA A 61 6.66 2.99 0.41
N ILE A 62 5.87 2.73 1.44
CA ILE A 62 4.48 3.18 1.54
C ILE A 62 4.38 4.23 2.65
N PRO A 63 3.97 5.47 2.33
CA PRO A 63 3.72 6.49 3.34
C PRO A 63 2.62 6.03 4.30
N LYS A 64 2.86 6.10 5.62
CA LYS A 64 1.88 5.68 6.63
C LYS A 64 0.55 6.41 6.51
N ALA A 65 0.59 7.67 6.05
CA ALA A 65 -0.60 8.48 5.79
C ALA A 65 -1.50 7.92 4.66
N SER A 66 -0.99 7.02 3.83
CA SER A 66 -1.72 6.39 2.72
C SER A 66 -2.26 4.98 3.05
N ILE A 67 -1.92 4.45 4.23
CA ILE A 67 -2.34 3.12 4.69
C ILE A 67 -3.77 3.18 5.19
N GLU A 68 -4.65 2.39 4.60
CA GLU A 68 -6.03 2.27 5.04
C GLU A 68 -6.18 1.17 6.10
N LYS A 69 -5.40 0.09 5.94
CA LYS A 69 -5.47 -1.06 6.85
C LYS A 69 -4.15 -1.80 6.89
N ARG A 70 -3.76 -2.20 8.10
CA ARG A 70 -2.60 -3.04 8.37
C ARG A 70 -2.97 -4.11 9.39
N VAL A 71 -2.71 -5.37 9.05
CA VAL A 71 -2.99 -6.51 9.92
C VAL A 71 -1.78 -7.44 9.93
N ASP A 72 -1.38 -7.86 11.12
CA ASP A 72 -0.36 -8.87 11.27
C ASP A 72 -0.90 -10.24 10.83
N VAL A 73 -0.21 -10.88 9.89
CA VAL A 73 -0.54 -12.26 9.52
C VAL A 73 0.02 -13.15 10.62
N LYS A 74 -0.85 -13.71 11.45
CA LYS A 74 -0.46 -14.72 12.44
C LYS A 74 -0.04 -15.98 11.69
N SER A 75 1.24 -16.32 11.78
CA SER A 75 1.77 -17.65 11.48
C SER A 75 1.35 -18.65 12.54
#